data_AF-A0T0Y1-F1
#
_entry.id   AF-A0T0Y1-F1
#
_cell.length_a   1.000
_cell.length_b   1.000
_cell.length_c   1.000
_cell.angle_alpha   90.00
_cell.angle_beta   90.00
_cell.angle_gamma   90.00
#
_symmetry.space_group_name_H-M   'P 1'
#
loop_
_entity.id
_entity.type
_entity.pdbx_description
1 polymer ?
#
loop_
_entity_poly.entity_id
_entity_poly.type
_entity_poly.pdbx_seq_one_letter_code
_entity_poly.pdbx_strand_id
1 'polypeptide(L)' 'MGKTYKEIEATFASSNPPYIEVVEEIRETEKILFDLRFKKATRQPFKSHEIKTAKKKVAQLKTFLCQAVK' A
#
# COMPACT_ATOMS: atom_id res chain seq x y z
N MET A 1 33.62 4.13 7.12
CA MET A 1 32.43 4.89 6.71
C MET A 1 31.29 3.90 6.55
N GLY A 2 30.42 3.81 7.54
CA GLY A 2 29.26 2.92 7.49
C GLY A 2 28.18 3.52 6.61
N LYS A 3 27.46 2.67 5.88
CA LYS A 3 26.28 3.10 5.13
C LYS A 3 25.24 3.67 6.08
N THR A 4 24.55 4.73 5.66
CA THR A 4 23.44 5.29 6.44
C THR A 4 22.24 4.32 6.43
N TYR A 5 21.38 4.36 7.45
CA TYR A 5 20.21 3.47 7.54
C TYR A 5 19.32 3.51 6.27
N LYS A 6 19.21 4.68 5.62
CA LYS A 6 18.48 4.83 4.35
C LYS A 6 19.13 4.09 3.17
N GLU A 7 20.45 4.04 3.12
CA GLU A 7 21.18 3.33 2.05
C GLU A 7 21.04 1.82 2.20
N ILE A 8 20.99 1.33 3.45
CA ILE A 8 20.79 -0.09 3.76
C ILE A 8 19.38 -0.54 3.36
N GLU A 9 18.34 0.24 3.72
CA GLU A 9 16.96 0.01 3.28
C GLU A 9 16.83 0.03 1.75
N ALA A 10 17.47 0.99 1.07
CA ALA A 10 17.47 1.07 -0.39
C ALA A 10 18.13 -0.15 -1.05
N THR A 11 19.23 -0.67 -0.49
CA THR A 11 19.87 -1.89 -0.99
C THR A 11 19.02 -3.14 -0.76
N PHE A 12 18.29 -3.21 0.36
CA PHE A 12 17.40 -4.34 0.66
C PHE A 12 16.17 -4.34 -0.25
N ALA A 13 15.60 -3.16 -0.53
CA ALA A 13 14.51 -2.97 -1.49
C ALA A 13 14.89 -3.47 -2.89
N SER A 14 16.11 -3.14 -3.37
CA SER A 14 16.59 -3.59 -4.69
C SER A 14 16.80 -5.10 -4.82
N SER A 15 16.95 -5.82 -3.70
CA SER A 15 17.26 -7.26 -3.68
C SER A 15 16.03 -8.17 -3.61
N ASN A 16 14.83 -7.62 -3.38
CA ASN A 16 13.59 -8.37 -3.28
C ASN A 16 12.47 -7.72 -4.13
N PRO A 17 12.41 -8.00 -5.45
CA PRO A 17 11.41 -7.41 -6.34
C PRO A 17 9.95 -7.50 -5.85
N PRO A 18 9.46 -8.62 -5.25
CA PRO A 18 8.08 -8.70 -4.80
C PRO A 18 7.76 -7.74 -3.64
N TYR A 19 8.75 -7.27 -2.87
CA TYR A 19 8.48 -6.32 -1.79
C TYR A 19 8.15 -4.92 -2.33
N ILE A 20 8.90 -4.44 -3.32
CA ILE A 20 8.66 -3.13 -3.93
C ILE A 20 7.27 -3.09 -4.56
N GLU A 21 6.93 -4.12 -5.34
CA GLU A 21 5.63 -4.23 -6.02
C GLU A 21 4.46 -4.20 -5.02
N VAL A 22 4.55 -4.94 -3.92
CA VAL A 22 3.50 -4.94 -2.88
C VAL A 22 3.38 -3.57 -2.19
N VAL A 23 4.50 -2.88 -1.96
CA VAL A 23 4.48 -1.53 -1.36
C VAL A 23 3.90 -0.50 -2.31
N GLU A 24 4.23 -0.57 -3.59
CA GLU A 24 3.63 0.28 -4.63
C GLU A 24 2.12 0.03 -4.75
N GLU A 25 1.70 -1.24 -4.75
CA GLU A 25 0.28 -1.61 -4.80
C GLU A 25 -0.48 -1.10 -3.55
N ILE A 26 0.13 -1.13 -2.36
CA ILE A 26 -0.45 -0.52 -1.16
C ILE A 26 -0.65 0.99 -1.37
N ARG A 27 0.38 1.70 -1.88
CA ARG A 27 0.33 3.14 -2.11
C ARG A 27 -0.76 3.53 -3.12
N GLU A 28 -0.88 2.77 -4.21
CA GLU A 28 -1.94 2.97 -5.20
C GLU A 28 -3.33 2.73 -4.60
N THR A 29 -3.49 1.64 -3.85
CA THR A 29 -4.78 1.30 -3.22
C THR A 29 -5.20 2.36 -2.18
N GLU A 30 -4.24 2.96 -1.46
CA GLU A 30 -4.49 4.06 -0.52
C GLU A 30 -4.93 5.35 -1.24
N LYS A 31 -4.35 5.68 -2.41
CA LYS A 31 -4.81 6.80 -3.25
C LYS A 31 -6.24 6.60 -3.71
N ILE A 32 -6.58 5.41 -4.20
CA ILE A 32 -7.95 5.07 -4.60
C ILE A 32 -8.91 5.23 -3.42
N LEU A 33 -8.51 4.77 -2.23
CA LEU A 33 -9.33 4.90 -1.03
C LEU A 33 -9.55 6.37 -0.63
N PHE A 34 -8.54 7.22 -0.81
CA PHE A 34 -8.65 8.67 -0.61
C PHE A 34 -9.66 9.27 -1.59
N ASP A 35 -9.55 8.99 -2.88
CA ASP A 35 -10.46 9.51 -3.90
C ASP A 35 -11.91 9.07 -3.67
N LEU A 36 -12.13 7.81 -3.28
CA LEU A 36 -13.48 7.32 -2.94
C LEU A 36 -14.07 8.02 -1.72
N ARG A 37 -13.25 8.32 -0.71
CA ARG A 37 -13.69 9.09 0.46
C ARG A 37 -13.97 10.55 0.09
N PHE A 38 -13.15 11.13 -0.78
CA PHE A 38 -13.35 12.47 -1.30
C PHE A 38 -14.68 12.56 -2.06
N LYS A 39 -14.91 11.66 -3.02
CA LYS A 39 -16.19 11.52 -3.75
C LYS A 39 -17.39 11.39 -2.82
N LYS A 40 -17.26 10.57 -1.76
CA LYS A 40 -18.31 10.42 -0.74
C LYS A 40 -18.57 11.71 0.02
N ALA A 41 -17.52 12.42 0.43
CA ALA A 41 -17.64 13.68 1.16
C ALA A 41 -18.28 14.78 0.29
N THR A 42 -17.90 14.85 -0.98
CA THR A 42 -18.48 15.77 -1.97
C THR A 42 -19.86 15.33 -2.47
N ARG A 43 -20.43 14.24 -1.94
CA ARG A 43 -21.70 13.64 -2.39
C ARG A 43 -21.75 13.32 -3.89
N GLN A 44 -20.60 13.08 -4.50
CA GLN A 44 -20.52 12.60 -5.87
C GLN A 44 -21.03 11.15 -5.95
N PRO A 45 -21.59 10.70 -7.08
CA PRO A 45 -21.96 9.31 -7.25
C PRO A 45 -20.69 8.42 -7.29
N PHE A 46 -20.67 7.39 -6.45
CA PHE A 46 -19.62 6.36 -6.45
C PHE A 46 -20.23 5.02 -6.02
N LYS A 47 -19.54 3.91 -6.29
CA LYS A 47 -20.03 2.59 -5.88
C LYS A 47 -19.64 2.31 -4.43
N SER A 48 -20.64 2.14 -3.56
CA SER A 48 -20.42 1.95 -2.12
C SER A 48 -19.52 0.76 -1.75
N HIS A 49 -19.50 -0.31 -2.56
CA HIS A 49 -18.70 -1.50 -2.29
C HIS A 49 -17.20 -1.30 -2.53
N GLU A 50 -16.80 -0.32 -3.34
CA GLU A 50 -15.39 -0.05 -3.67
C GLU A 50 -14.57 0.36 -2.44
N ILE A 51 -15.18 1.08 -1.49
CA ILE A 51 -14.52 1.43 -0.22
C ILE A 51 -14.23 0.17 0.60
N LYS A 52 -15.15 -0.80 0.62
CA LYS A 52 -14.99 -2.05 1.37
C LYS A 52 -13.91 -2.93 0.74
N THR A 53 -13.91 -3.06 -0.59
CA THR A 53 -12.91 -3.87 -1.31
C THR A 53 -11.51 -3.27 -1.18
N ALA A 54 -11.34 -1.96 -1.37
CA ALA A 54 -10.05 -1.28 -1.22
C ALA A 54 -9.48 -1.42 0.19
N LYS A 55 -10.31 -1.25 1.24
CA LYS A 55 -9.90 -1.48 2.63
C LYS A 55 -9.43 -2.91 2.87
N LYS A 56 -10.16 -3.91 2.34
CA LYS A 56 -9.79 -5.32 2.49
C LYS A 56 -8.46 -5.62 1.79
N LYS A 57 -8.26 -5.08 0.60
CA LYS A 57 -7.02 -5.24 -0.18
C LYS A 57 -5.80 -4.70 0.57
N VAL A 58 -5.89 -3.48 1.13
CA VAL A 58 -4.79 -2.92 1.95
C VAL A 58 -4.47 -3.81 3.16
N ALA A 59 -5.48 -4.34 3.85
CA ALA A 59 -5.25 -5.23 4.99
C ALA A 59 -4.59 -6.56 4.59
N GLN A 60 -4.98 -7.14 3.45
CA GLN A 60 -4.37 -8.36 2.91
C GLN A 60 -2.89 -8.14 2.57
N LEU A 61 -2.56 -7.06 1.86
CA LEU A 61 -1.19 -6.72 1.49
C LEU A 61 -0.30 -6.48 2.73
N LYS A 62 -0.81 -5.76 3.74
CA LYS A 62 -0.11 -5.58 5.02
C LYS A 62 0.09 -6.90 5.77
N THR A 63 -0.87 -7.82 5.70
CA THR A 63 -0.75 -9.16 6.31
C THR A 63 0.31 -10.00 5.61
N PHE A 64 0.35 -9.97 4.28
CA PHE A 64 1.37 -10.64 3.48
C PHE A 64 2.78 -10.16 3.85
N LEU A 65 2.98 -8.84 3.96
CA LEU A 65 4.25 -8.27 4.40
C LEU A 65 4.63 -8.69 5.83
N CYS A 66 3.64 -8.73 6.74
CA CYS A 66 3.86 -9.15 8.13
C CYS A 66 4.25 -10.63 8.23
N GLN A 67 3.65 -11.51 7.42
CA GLN A 67 4.00 -12.94 7.37
C GLN A 67 5.41 -13.18 6.83
N ALA A 68 5.89 -12.36 5.90
CA ALA A 68 7.23 -12.49 5.33
C ALA A 68 8.38 -12.14 6.30
N VAL A 69 8.09 -11.44 7.40
CA VAL A 69 9.07 -10.97 8.39
C VAL A 69 9.05 -11.81 9.68
N LYS A 70 8.15 -12.79 9.77
CA LYS A 70 7.98 -13.65 10.96
C LYS A 70 8.85 -14.90 10.95
#